data_AF-A0A953TM38-F1
#
_entry.id   AF-A0A953TM38-F1
#
_cell.length_a   1.000
_cell.length_b   1.000
_cell.length_c   1.000
_cell.angle_alpha   90.00
_cell.angle_beta   90.00
_cell.angle_gamma   90.00
#
_symmetry.space_group_name_H-M   'P 1'
#
loop_
_entity.id
_entity.type
_entity.pdbx_description
1 polymer ?
#
loop_
_entity_poly.entity_id
_entity_poly.type
_entity_poly.pdbx_seq_one_letter_code
_entity_poly.pdbx_strand_id
1 'polypeptide(L)'
;MMRHIFTVFAALALAGFAGSRIPQAKPQEAPPADAKVPSEYSSKSNPVKPTPAGLEEARRIYGYDCEMCHGKDGRGKGDLAGDMKLDMHDWRNPAALEKYSDGDRGAWPGPPARGAPSRTP
;
A
#
# COMPACT_ATOMS: atom_id res chain seq x y z
N MET A 1 -12.79 28.88 -37.05
CA MET A 1 -11.56 28.77 -36.24
C MET A 1 -11.58 27.58 -35.28
N MET A 2 -12.62 27.38 -34.46
CA MET A 2 -12.73 26.27 -33.49
C MET A 2 -12.72 24.85 -34.11
N ARG A 3 -13.25 24.70 -35.33
CA ARG A 3 -13.38 23.39 -36.02
C ARG A 3 -12.06 22.84 -36.55
N HIS A 4 -11.10 23.72 -36.84
CA HIS A 4 -9.76 23.34 -37.29
C HIS A 4 -8.83 22.97 -36.12
N ILE A 5 -9.08 23.55 -34.95
CA ILE A 5 -8.37 23.24 -33.71
C ILE A 5 -8.69 21.80 -33.27
N PHE A 6 -9.97 21.40 -33.30
CA PHE A 6 -10.38 20.03 -32.99
C PHE A 6 -9.79 18.98 -33.94
N THR A 7 -9.68 19.29 -35.24
CA THR A 7 -9.09 18.36 -36.22
C THR A 7 -7.58 18.23 -36.08
N VAL A 8 -6.87 19.29 -35.67
CA VAL A 8 -5.42 19.24 -35.43
C VAL A 8 -5.10 18.49 -34.14
N PHE A 9 -5.88 18.68 -33.07
CA PHE A 9 -5.73 17.90 -31.83
C PHE A 9 -6.06 16.41 -32.03
N ALA A 10 -7.07 16.09 -32.85
CA ALA A 10 -7.40 14.70 -33.18
C ALA A 10 -6.29 14.00 -34.02
N ALA A 11 -5.62 14.74 -34.91
CA ALA A 11 -4.52 14.20 -35.72
C ALA A 11 -3.23 14.00 -34.90
N LEU A 12 -2.94 14.87 -33.93
CA LEU A 12 -1.81 14.71 -33.01
C LEU A 12 -2.01 13.58 -31.99
N ALA A 13 -3.26 13.26 -31.63
CA ALA A 13 -3.58 12.14 -30.75
C ALA A 13 -3.38 10.77 -31.44
N LEU A 14 -3.50 10.69 -32.77
CA LEU A 14 -3.32 9.43 -33.52
C LEU A 14 -1.85 9.07 -33.81
N ALA A 15 -0.94 10.04 -33.81
CA ALA A 15 0.47 9.82 -34.18
C ALA A 15 1.40 9.48 -32.99
N GLY A 16 0.91 9.58 -31.75
CA GLY A 16 1.75 9.41 -30.55
C GLY A 16 1.83 7.99 -29.96
N PHE A 17 1.03 7.04 -30.45
CA PHE A 17 0.88 5.72 -29.80
C PHE A 17 1.62 4.57 -30.52
N ALA A 18 2.72 4.87 -31.19
CA ALA A 18 3.57 3.86 -31.83
C ALA A 18 5.02 4.04 -31.37
N GLY A 19 5.40 3.46 -30.22
CA GLY A 19 6.84 3.35 -29.93
C GLY A 19 7.29 2.90 -28.55
N SER A 20 6.54 3.15 -27.48
CA SER A 20 7.04 2.84 -26.13
C SER A 20 6.62 1.45 -25.67
N ARG A 21 7.33 0.41 -26.14
CA ARG A 21 7.36 -0.86 -25.40
C ARG A 21 8.21 -0.65 -24.16
N ILE A 22 7.58 -0.19 -23.07
CA ILE A 22 8.17 -0.31 -21.74
C ILE A 22 8.43 -1.81 -21.53
N PRO A 23 9.67 -2.24 -21.21
CA PRO A 23 9.88 -3.62 -20.78
C PRO A 23 8.98 -3.84 -19.57
N GLN A 24 7.92 -4.62 -19.76
CA GLN A 24 7.13 -5.13 -18.65
C GLN A 24 8.11 -5.94 -17.80
N ALA A 25 8.49 -5.40 -16.65
CA ALA A 25 9.11 -6.22 -15.62
C ALA A 25 8.16 -7.40 -15.43
N LYS A 26 8.67 -8.62 -15.60
CA LYS A 26 7.87 -9.83 -15.35
C LYS A 26 7.18 -9.62 -13.99
N PRO A 27 5.88 -9.91 -13.86
CA PRO A 27 5.26 -9.98 -12.55
C PRO A 27 6.18 -10.82 -11.68
N GLN A 28 6.76 -10.20 -10.66
CA GLN A 28 7.51 -10.94 -9.67
C GLN A 28 6.49 -11.92 -9.10
N GLU A 29 6.73 -13.21 -9.29
CA GLU A 29 5.88 -14.27 -8.77
C GLU A 29 5.59 -13.91 -7.31
N ALA A 30 4.32 -13.66 -6.99
CA ALA A 30 3.96 -13.30 -5.63
C ALA A 30 4.46 -14.44 -4.74
N PRO A 31 5.17 -14.14 -3.63
CA PRO A 31 5.51 -15.19 -2.68
C PRO A 31 4.19 -15.91 -2.32
N PRO A 32 4.24 -17.25 -2.13
CA PRO A 32 3.03 -18.00 -1.83
C PRO A 32 2.26 -17.30 -0.72
N ALA A 33 0.93 -17.26 -0.83
CA ALA A 33 0.04 -16.61 0.13
C ALA A 33 0.26 -17.10 1.58
N ASP A 34 0.93 -18.26 1.72
CA ASP A 34 1.26 -18.92 2.96
C ASP A 34 2.75 -18.82 3.35
N ALA A 35 3.52 -17.92 2.73
CA ALA A 35 4.89 -17.63 3.13
C ALA A 35 4.88 -17.04 4.54
N LYS A 36 4.83 -17.93 5.53
CA LYS A 36 4.93 -17.58 6.93
C LYS A 36 6.22 -16.80 7.08
N VAL A 37 6.08 -15.61 7.65
CA VAL A 37 7.21 -14.81 8.12
C VAL A 37 8.12 -15.76 8.89
N PRO A 38 9.40 -15.88 8.49
CA PRO A 38 10.31 -16.79 9.17
C PRO A 38 10.29 -16.51 10.68
N SER A 39 10.33 -17.55 11.49
CA SER A 39 10.05 -17.45 12.94
C SER A 39 11.04 -16.51 13.67
N GLU A 40 12.20 -16.29 13.08
CA GLU A 40 13.18 -15.31 13.55
C GLU A 40 12.71 -13.86 13.43
N TYR A 41 11.72 -13.55 12.58
CA TYR A 41 11.10 -12.23 12.47
C TYR A 41 9.80 -12.14 13.26
N SER A 42 9.00 -13.20 13.34
CA SER A 42 7.75 -13.19 14.11
C SER A 42 7.97 -12.96 15.62
N SER A 43 9.19 -13.21 16.10
CA SER A 43 9.56 -13.01 17.50
C SER A 43 10.20 -11.63 17.77
N LYS A 44 10.44 -10.82 16.73
CA LYS A 44 11.08 -9.50 16.86
C LYS A 44 10.02 -8.41 17.06
N SER A 45 10.25 -7.56 18.05
CA SER A 45 9.52 -6.31 18.21
C SER A 45 10.02 -5.25 17.23
N ASN A 46 9.18 -4.26 16.94
CA ASN A 46 9.59 -3.12 16.13
C ASN A 46 10.67 -2.29 16.88
N PRO A 47 11.91 -2.19 16.37
CA PRO A 47 12.97 -1.44 17.03
C PRO A 47 12.78 0.08 16.92
N VAL A 48 11.88 0.54 16.04
CA VAL A 48 11.60 1.96 15.82
C VAL A 48 10.67 2.48 16.92
N LYS A 49 11.23 3.35 17.77
CA LYS A 49 10.45 4.01 18.82
C LYS A 49 9.46 5.02 18.21
N PRO A 50 8.22 5.11 18.73
CA PRO A 50 7.31 6.18 18.35
C PRO A 50 7.90 7.55 18.72
N THR A 51 8.00 8.43 17.73
CA THR A 51 8.37 9.85 17.94
C THR A 51 7.19 10.73 17.51
N PRO A 52 7.06 11.96 18.04
CA PRO A 52 5.99 12.87 17.61
C PRO A 52 5.95 13.08 16.08
N ALA A 53 7.12 13.32 15.47
CA ALA A 53 7.25 13.46 14.02
C ALA A 53 6.92 12.17 13.26
N GLY A 54 7.37 11.01 13.77
CA GLY A 54 7.03 9.72 13.18
C GLY A 54 5.53 9.41 13.24
N LEU A 55 4.87 9.78 14.34
CA LEU A 55 3.42 9.62 14.49
C LEU A 55 2.64 10.59 13.59
N GLU A 56 3.14 11.79 13.35
CA GLU A 56 2.56 12.74 12.41
C GLU A 56 2.63 12.20 10.98
N GLU A 57 3.80 11.72 10.56
CA GLU A 57 3.97 11.11 9.24
C GLU A 57 3.13 9.85 9.09
N ALA A 58 3.06 9.01 10.13
CA ALA A 58 2.20 7.83 10.13
C ALA A 58 0.72 8.18 9.98
N ARG A 59 0.22 9.23 10.66
CA ARG A 59 -1.16 9.73 10.49
C ARG A 59 -1.42 10.18 9.06
N ARG A 60 -0.46 10.89 8.47
CA ARG A 60 -0.54 11.37 7.08
C ARG A 60 -0.66 10.20 6.11
N ILE A 61 0.24 9.21 6.22
CA ILE A 61 0.21 8.01 5.38
C ILE A 61 -1.09 7.23 5.58
N TYR A 62 -1.53 7.07 6.84
CA TYR A 62 -2.77 6.38 7.18
C TYR A 62 -3.99 7.00 6.48
N GLY A 63 -4.09 8.34 6.50
CA GLY A 63 -5.17 9.05 5.83
C GLY A 63 -5.22 8.81 4.32
N TYR A 64 -4.08 8.67 3.66
CA TYR A 64 -4.02 8.46 2.22
C TYR A 64 -4.23 7.00 1.80
N ASP A 65 -3.62 6.07 2.53
CA ASP A 65 -3.49 4.68 2.05
C ASP A 65 -4.40 3.70 2.81
N CYS A 66 -4.90 4.07 4.00
CA CYS A 66 -5.56 3.13 4.92
C CYS A 66 -6.98 3.54 5.30
N GLU A 67 -7.24 4.83 5.49
CA GLU A 67 -8.49 5.36 6.04
C GLU A 67 -9.72 4.96 5.23
N MET A 68 -9.64 4.90 3.91
CA MET A 68 -10.79 4.59 3.05
C MET A 68 -11.43 3.23 3.37
N CYS A 69 -10.61 2.25 3.79
CA CYS A 69 -11.07 0.91 4.17
C CYS A 69 -11.19 0.75 5.68
N HIS A 70 -10.20 1.26 6.44
CA HIS A 70 -10.13 1.02 7.87
C HIS A 70 -10.84 2.09 8.73
N GLY A 71 -11.26 3.20 8.15
CA GLY A 71 -11.86 4.36 8.82
C GLY A 71 -10.83 5.21 9.58
N LYS A 72 -11.20 6.43 9.94
CA LYS A 72 -10.29 7.40 10.61
C LYS A 72 -9.62 6.89 11.89
N ASP A 73 -10.33 6.03 12.62
CA ASP A 73 -9.90 5.47 13.89
C ASP A 73 -9.43 4.01 13.79
N GLY A 74 -9.37 3.42 12.58
CA GLY A 74 -8.91 2.05 12.39
C GLY A 74 -9.87 0.96 12.84
N ARG A 75 -11.15 1.28 13.00
CA ARG A 75 -12.19 0.33 13.41
C ARG A 75 -12.68 -0.62 12.31
N GLY A 76 -12.12 -0.52 11.10
CA GLY A 76 -12.53 -1.35 9.97
C GLY A 76 -13.90 -0.96 9.37
N LYS A 77 -14.32 0.30 9.54
CA LYS A 77 -15.61 0.80 9.04
C LYS A 77 -15.41 2.01 8.12
N GLY A 78 -14.45 1.92 7.21
CA GLY A 78 -14.29 2.92 6.15
C GLY A 78 -15.40 2.82 5.11
N ASP A 79 -15.70 3.93 4.45
CA ASP A 79 -16.81 4.03 3.50
C ASP A 79 -16.69 3.00 2.37
N LEU A 80 -15.46 2.84 1.83
CA LEU A 80 -15.20 1.87 0.77
C LEU A 80 -15.35 0.42 1.24
N ALA A 81 -14.97 0.12 2.50
CA ALA A 81 -15.21 -1.20 3.07
C ALA A 81 -16.70 -1.51 3.18
N GLY A 82 -17.53 -0.51 3.52
CA GLY A 82 -18.98 -0.63 3.52
C GLY A 82 -19.56 -0.91 2.13
N ASP A 83 -19.18 -0.09 1.14
CA ASP A 83 -19.65 -0.21 -0.25
C ASP A 83 -19.29 -1.56 -0.87
N MET A 84 -18.07 -2.03 -0.59
CA MET A 84 -17.58 -3.32 -1.08
C MET A 84 -18.00 -4.51 -0.22
N LYS A 85 -18.73 -4.29 0.88
CA LYS A 85 -19.12 -5.32 1.85
C LYS A 85 -17.93 -6.13 2.37
N LEU A 86 -16.80 -5.46 2.59
CA LEU A 86 -15.59 -6.04 3.13
C LEU A 86 -15.65 -6.04 4.66
N ASP A 87 -15.31 -7.18 5.26
CA ASP A 87 -15.15 -7.27 6.71
C ASP A 87 -13.70 -6.97 7.09
N MET A 88 -13.46 -5.78 7.62
CA MET A 88 -12.14 -5.33 8.05
C MET A 88 -12.00 -5.49 9.56
N HIS A 89 -10.82 -5.92 10.01
CA HIS A 89 -10.50 -6.04 11.43
C HIS A 89 -10.54 -4.67 12.12
N ASP A 90 -10.98 -4.65 13.39
CA ASP A 90 -10.80 -3.49 14.27
C ASP A 90 -9.38 -3.51 14.85
N TRP A 91 -8.51 -2.65 14.33
CA TRP A 91 -7.11 -2.56 14.75
C TRP A 91 -6.91 -1.98 16.15
N ARG A 92 -7.97 -1.45 16.77
CA ARG A 92 -7.95 -0.97 18.15
C ARG A 92 -8.15 -2.11 19.15
N ASN A 93 -8.65 -3.27 18.69
CA ASN A 93 -8.87 -4.42 19.53
C ASN A 93 -7.55 -5.18 19.76
N PRO A 94 -7.01 -5.22 20.98
CA PRO A 94 -5.75 -5.93 21.26
C PRO A 94 -5.84 -7.43 20.93
N ALA A 95 -6.99 -8.07 21.10
CA ALA A 95 -7.17 -9.47 20.73
C ALA A 95 -7.09 -9.70 19.21
N ALA A 96 -7.41 -8.68 18.40
CA ALA A 96 -7.20 -8.75 16.95
C ALA A 96 -5.71 -8.67 16.59
N LEU A 97 -4.88 -8.07 17.44
CA LEU A 97 -3.45 -7.88 17.23
C LEU A 97 -2.60 -9.07 17.71
N GLU A 98 -3.09 -9.91 18.63
CA GLU A 98 -2.36 -11.08 19.15
C GLU A 98 -1.90 -12.06 18.04
N LYS A 99 -2.62 -12.09 16.92
CA LYS A 99 -2.33 -12.94 15.76
C LYS A 99 -1.29 -12.34 14.81
N TYR A 100 -0.89 -11.09 15.01
CA TYR A 100 0.03 -10.36 14.16
C TYR A 100 1.20 -9.86 15.01
N SER A 101 2.35 -10.53 14.90
CA SER A 101 3.57 -9.98 15.50
C SER A 101 3.97 -8.67 14.82
N ASP A 102 4.79 -7.86 15.50
CA ASP A 102 5.40 -6.67 14.88
C ASP A 102 6.18 -7.04 13.60
N GLY A 103 6.86 -8.19 13.61
CA GLY A 103 7.52 -8.75 12.45
C GLY A 103 6.57 -9.09 11.31
N ASP A 104 5.37 -9.59 11.61
CA ASP A 104 4.35 -9.92 10.60
C ASP A 104 3.78 -8.68 9.93
N ARG A 105 3.60 -7.58 10.68
CA ARG A 105 3.10 -6.30 10.15
C ARG A 105 4.12 -5.57 9.27
N GLY A 106 5.42 -5.86 9.45
CA GLY A 106 6.51 -5.33 8.61
C GLY A 106 6.86 -6.20 7.40
N ALA A 107 6.22 -7.36 7.24
CA ALA A 107 6.52 -8.34 6.19
C ALA A 107 5.67 -8.19 4.92
N TRP A 108 4.97 -7.07 4.76
CA TRP A 108 4.21 -6.77 3.54
C TRP A 108 5.08 -7.01 2.28
N PRO A 109 4.64 -7.83 1.30
CA PRO A 109 5.41 -8.15 0.09
C PRO A 109 5.47 -6.98 -0.91
N GLY A 110 4.89 -5.83 -0.57
CA GLY A 110 4.99 -4.61 -1.36
C GLY A 110 6.37 -3.97 -1.30
N PRO A 111 6.56 -2.88 -2.07
CA PRO A 111 7.81 -2.15 -2.07
C PRO A 111 8.18 -1.73 -0.65
N PRO A 112 9.49 -1.67 -0.32
CA PRO A 112 9.93 -1.28 1.02
C PRO A 112 9.28 0.06 1.40
N ALA A 113 8.87 0.17 2.67
CA ALA A 113 8.38 1.43 3.21
C ALA A 113 9.37 2.54 2.86
N ARG A 114 8.87 3.68 2.37
CA ARG A 114 9.72 4.82 1.99
C ARG A 114 10.65 5.16 3.15
N GLY A 115 11.96 5.09 2.92
CA GLY A 115 12.99 5.36 3.93
C GLY A 115 13.46 4.15 4.75
N ALA A 116 12.96 2.94 4.49
CA ALA A 116 13.56 1.73 5.05
C ALA A 116 14.98 1.55 4.47
N PRO A 117 15.98 1.19 5.30
CA PRO A 117 17.31 0.85 4.79
C PRO A 117 17.16 -0.29 3.79
N SER A 118 17.89 -0.22 2.67
CA SER A 118 17.92 -1.28 1.68
C SER A 118 18.25 -2.59 2.37
N ARG A 119 17.36 -3.59 2.26
CA ARG A 119 17.66 -4.97 2.67
C ARG A 119 18.68 -5.53 1.68
N THR A 120 19.94 -5.16 1.82
CA THR A 120 21.06 -5.89 1.21
C THR A 120 21.30 -7.18 1.99
N PRO A 121 21.71 -8.27 1.32
CA PRO A 121 21.77 -9.61 1.89
C PRO A 121 22.71 -9.73 3.09
#